data_AF-A0A336N7R6-F1
#
_entry.id   AF-A0A336N7R6-F1
#
_cell.length_a   1.000
_cell.length_b   1.000
_cell.length_c   1.000
_cell.angle_alpha   90.00
_cell.angle_beta   90.00
_cell.angle_gamma   90.00
#
_symmetry.space_group_name_H-M   'P 1'
#
loop_
_entity.id
_entity.type
_entity.pdbx_description
1 polymer ?
#
loop_
_entity_poly.entity_id
_entity_poly.type
_entity_poly.pdbx_seq_one_letter_code
_entity_poly.pdbx_strand_id
1 'polypeptide(L)'
;MLNNKEYKQSYEVPFVRFSSDDKKRTMIKNPQSAFNFMHGFAQWLGIKESHLSQEDFFNPKKQPIKVFNWRGLVDYNTLKDDPAKK
;
A
#
# COMPACT_ATOMS: atom_id res chain seq x y z
N MET A 1 -11.03 -2.03 20.29
CA MET A 1 -10.24 -2.22 19.05
C MET A 1 -8.84 -1.72 19.37
N LEU A 2 -7.98 -2.58 19.90
CA LEU A 2 -6.57 -2.26 20.13
C LEU A 2 -5.82 -2.88 18.96
N ASN A 3 -5.11 -2.04 18.18
CA ASN A 3 -4.31 -2.45 17.02
C ASN A 3 -3.40 -3.62 17.40
N ASN A 4 -3.80 -4.86 17.05
CA ASN A 4 -2.96 -6.01 17.29
C ASN A 4 -1.94 -6.10 16.16
N LYS A 5 -0.74 -5.65 16.49
CA LYS A 5 0.41 -5.48 15.60
C LYS A 5 0.88 -6.79 14.97
N GLU A 6 0.40 -7.92 15.47
CA GLU A 6 0.68 -9.26 14.96
C GLU A 6 -0.21 -9.66 13.78
N TYR A 7 -1.31 -8.94 13.53
CA TYR A 7 -2.26 -9.28 12.47
C TYR A 7 -2.07 -8.43 11.21
N LYS A 8 -2.20 -9.09 10.06
CA LYS A 8 -2.20 -8.50 8.72
C LYS A 8 -3.21 -7.35 8.57
N GLN A 9 -4.42 -7.56 9.07
CA GLN A 9 -5.58 -6.66 8.98
C GLN A 9 -5.34 -5.32 9.70
N SER A 10 -4.36 -5.23 10.60
CA SER A 10 -3.94 -3.97 11.23
C SER A 10 -3.17 -3.04 10.28
N TYR A 11 -2.72 -3.54 9.13
CA TYR A 11 -1.91 -2.81 8.14
C TYR A 11 -2.57 -2.74 6.75
N GLU A 12 -3.61 -3.53 6.49
CA GLU A 12 -4.36 -3.47 5.24
C GLU A 12 -5.25 -2.23 5.21
N VAL A 13 -4.99 -1.35 4.24
CA VAL A 13 -5.76 -0.11 4.06
C VAL A 13 -6.39 -0.12 2.67
N PRO A 14 -7.71 0.11 2.54
CA PRO A 14 -8.32 0.29 1.23
C PRO A 14 -7.79 1.57 0.60
N PHE A 15 -7.35 1.48 -0.66
CA PHE A 15 -6.88 2.64 -1.43
C PHE A 15 -7.75 2.83 -2.67
N VAL A 16 -8.28 4.04 -2.83
CA VAL A 16 -9.13 4.42 -3.96
C VAL A 16 -8.69 5.77 -4.50
N ARG A 17 -8.59 5.88 -5.83
CA ARG A 17 -8.33 7.13 -6.54
C ARG A 17 -9.54 7.47 -7.40
N PHE A 18 -9.94 8.73 -7.39
CA PHE A 18 -10.93 9.29 -8.30
C PHE A 18 -10.28 10.40 -9.12
N SER A 19 -10.57 10.45 -10.41
CA SER A 19 -10.16 11.52 -11.32
C SER A 19 -11.34 11.90 -12.21
N SER A 20 -11.46 13.18 -12.57
CA SER A 20 -12.49 13.67 -13.52
C SER A 20 -12.37 13.00 -14.88
N ASP A 21 -11.16 12.59 -15.25
CA ASP A 21 -10.83 12.08 -16.58
C ASP A 21 -10.92 10.54 -16.66
N ASP A 22 -11.11 9.86 -15.52
CA ASP A 22 -11.19 8.40 -15.47
C ASP A 22 -12.52 7.93 -16.10
N LYS A 23 -12.45 7.34 -17.30
CA LYS A 23 -13.63 6.81 -18.03
C LYS A 23 -14.01 5.38 -17.67
N LYS A 24 -13.14 4.66 -16.95
CA LYS A 24 -13.29 3.24 -16.61
C LYS A 24 -12.73 2.99 -15.22
N ARG A 25 -13.34 2.04 -14.50
CA ARG A 25 -12.81 1.52 -13.25
C ARG A 25 -11.66 0.55 -13.53
N THR A 26 -10.48 0.84 -12.98
CA THR A 26 -9.33 -0.07 -12.99
C THR A 26 -9.19 -0.71 -11.62
N MET A 27 -9.05 -2.05 -11.57
CA MET A 27 -8.82 -2.80 -10.34
C MET A 27 -7.38 -3.29 -10.30
N ILE A 28 -6.60 -2.75 -9.37
CA ILE A 28 -5.21 -3.18 -9.12
C ILE A 28 -5.25 -4.25 -8.03
N LYS A 29 -4.75 -5.45 -8.35
CA LYS A 29 -4.76 -6.61 -7.42
C LYS A 29 -3.46 -6.79 -6.66
N ASN A 30 -2.35 -6.30 -7.21
CA ASN A 30 -1.06 -6.37 -6.53
C ASN A 30 -1.04 -5.33 -5.41
N PRO A 31 -0.69 -5.72 -4.18
CA PRO A 31 -0.61 -4.79 -3.07
C PRO A 31 0.57 -3.82 -3.26
N GLN A 32 0.45 -2.63 -2.67
CA GLN A 32 1.49 -1.60 -2.69
C GLN A 32 1.81 -1.16 -1.25
N SER A 33 3.09 -0.95 -0.96
CA SER A 33 3.50 -0.44 0.35
C SER A 33 3.16 1.04 0.48
N ALA A 34 2.62 1.43 1.64
CA ALA A 34 2.39 2.83 1.98
C ALA A 34 3.70 3.65 2.02
N PHE A 35 4.88 3.02 2.16
CA PHE A 35 6.17 3.71 2.02
C PHE A 35 6.34 4.33 0.63
N ASN A 36 5.72 3.75 -0.40
CA ASN A 36 5.80 4.26 -1.77
C ASN A 36 4.75 5.35 -2.06
N PHE A 37 3.92 5.74 -1.08
CA PHE A 37 2.80 6.66 -1.30
C PHE A 37 3.24 8.00 -1.90
N MET A 38 4.36 8.57 -1.43
CA MET A 38 4.85 9.85 -1.97
C MET A 38 5.26 9.76 -3.44
N HIS A 39 5.78 8.61 -3.90
CA HIS A 39 6.05 8.39 -5.32
C HIS A 39 4.74 8.38 -6.11
N GLY A 40 3.72 7.69 -5.62
CA GLY A 40 2.40 7.67 -6.26
C GLY A 40 1.70 9.01 -6.28
N PHE A 41 1.80 9.78 -5.20
CA PHE A 41 1.23 11.11 -5.14
C PHE A 41 1.93 12.07 -6.11
N ALA A 42 3.26 12.03 -6.19
CA ALA A 42 4.03 12.79 -7.17
C ALA A 42 3.69 12.38 -8.62
N GLN A 43 3.62 11.07 -8.89
CA GLN A 43 3.21 10.51 -10.18
C GLN A 43 1.80 10.99 -10.57
N TRP A 44 0.86 11.04 -9.61
CA TRP A 44 -0.50 11.51 -9.86
C TRP A 44 -0.54 13.00 -10.22
N LEU A 45 0.25 13.83 -9.54
CA LEU A 45 0.35 15.27 -9.82
C LEU A 45 1.19 15.60 -11.05
N GLY A 46 1.81 14.60 -11.71
CA GLY A 46 2.68 14.82 -12.86
C GLY A 46 4.02 15.46 -12.51
N ILE A 47 4.45 15.39 -11.24
CA ILE A 47 5.73 15.92 -10.78
C ILE A 47 6.85 15.07 -11.38
N LYS A 48 7.80 15.73 -12.05
CA LYS A 48 8.99 15.11 -12.63
C LYS A 48 10.19 15.48 -11.79
N GLU A 49 10.42 14.70 -10.73
CA GLU A 49 11.60 14.79 -9.88
C GLU A 49 12.17 13.39 -9.66
N SER A 50 13.45 13.23 -9.93
CA SER A 50 14.18 11.97 -9.97
C SER A 50 14.12 11.17 -8.66
N HIS A 51 14.12 11.86 -7.52
CA HIS A 51 14.00 11.22 -6.22
C HIS A 51 12.57 10.79 -5.87
N LEU A 52 11.58 11.29 -6.62
CA LEU A 52 10.16 10.99 -6.42
C LEU A 52 9.59 10.03 -7.48
N SER A 53 10.34 9.68 -8.52
CA SER A 53 9.87 8.84 -9.64
C SER A 53 10.42 7.42 -9.65
N GLN A 54 10.86 6.91 -8.50
CA GLN A 54 11.54 5.61 -8.38
C GLN A 54 10.59 4.41 -8.50
N GLU A 55 9.31 4.59 -8.19
CA GLU A 55 8.30 3.52 -8.16
C GLU A 55 7.05 3.91 -8.95
N ASP A 56 6.51 2.98 -9.73
CA ASP A 56 5.18 3.13 -10.35
C ASP A 56 4.12 2.67 -9.36
N PHE A 57 3.55 3.62 -8.62
CA PHE A 57 2.62 3.31 -7.54
C PHE A 57 1.30 2.74 -8.04
N PHE A 58 0.86 3.16 -9.23
CA PHE A 58 -0.43 2.74 -9.82
C PHE A 58 -0.30 1.49 -10.69
N ASN A 59 0.91 0.96 -10.89
CA ASN A 59 1.14 -0.34 -11.52
C ASN A 59 2.17 -1.18 -10.73
N PRO A 60 1.85 -1.56 -9.48
CA PRO A 60 2.80 -2.26 -8.62
C PRO A 60 3.15 -3.65 -9.17
N LYS A 61 4.46 -3.92 -9.27
CA LYS A 61 4.99 -5.26 -9.50
C LYS A 61 4.90 -6.08 -8.21
N LYS A 62 4.90 -7.40 -8.32
CA LYS A 62 4.94 -8.30 -7.16
C LYS A 62 6.26 -8.09 -6.41
N GLN A 63 6.18 -7.63 -5.17
CA GLN A 63 7.34 -7.37 -4.31
C GLN A 63 7.05 -7.71 -2.85
N PRO A 64 8.08 -8.02 -2.04
CA PRO A 64 7.92 -8.14 -0.59
C PRO A 64 7.46 -6.82 0.02
N ILE A 65 6.47 -6.86 0.90
CA ILE A 65 5.98 -5.67 1.62
C ILE A 65 6.45 -5.76 3.06
N LYS A 66 7.06 -4.70 3.57
CA LYS A 66 7.43 -4.57 4.99
C LYS A 66 6.49 -3.63 5.71
N VAL A 67 6.18 -3.94 6.95
CA VAL A 67 5.40 -3.10 7.86
C VAL A 67 6.14 -2.92 9.18
N PHE A 68 5.91 -1.80 9.86
CA PHE A 68 6.50 -1.55 11.17
C PHE A 68 5.57 -2.07 12.28
N ASN A 69 5.98 -3.15 12.95
CA ASN A 69 5.17 -3.77 14.00
C ASN A 69 5.40 -3.18 15.40
N TRP A 70 5.93 -1.96 15.47
CA TRP A 70 6.35 -1.26 16.69
C TRP A 70 7.57 -1.83 17.41
N ARG A 71 8.17 -2.91 16.90
CA ARG A 71 9.49 -3.39 17.31
C ARG A 71 10.50 -3.22 16.19
N GLY A 72 10.08 -3.47 14.95
CA GLY A 72 10.92 -3.33 13.78
C GLY A 72 10.14 -3.49 12.48
N LEU A 73 10.85 -3.38 11.36
CA LEU A 73 10.32 -3.70 10.05
C LEU A 73 10.28 -5.23 9.89
N VAL A 74 9.09 -5.76 9.66
CA VAL A 74 8.85 -7.19 9.42
C VAL A 74 8.19 -7.39 8.07
N ASP A 75 8.38 -8.55 7.44
CA ASP A 75 7.66 -8.90 6.22
C ASP A 75 6.17 -9.10 6.56
N TYR A 76 5.31 -8.39 5.84
CA TYR A 76 3.86 -8.46 5.98
C TYR A 76 3.32 -9.89 5.92
N ASN A 77 3.87 -10.74 5.05
CA ASN A 77 3.39 -12.10 4.86
C ASN A 77 3.70 -13.03 6.05
N THR A 78 4.56 -12.59 6.98
CA THR A 78 4.88 -13.34 8.21
C THR A 78 3.90 -13.06 9.36
N LEU A 79 3.03 -12.07 9.21
CA LEU A 79 2.00 -11.73 10.19
C LEU A 79 0.87 -12.77 10.17
N LYS A 80 0.17 -12.90 11.31
CA LYS A 80 -0.99 -13.76 11.45
C LYS A 80 -2.20 -13.14 10.76
N ASP A 81 -3.19 -13.94 10.42
CA ASP A 81 -4.50 -13.47 10.03
C ASP A 81 -5.36 -13.24 11.29
N ASP A 82 -6.05 -12.10 11.38
CA ASP A 82 -6.97 -11.78 12.46
C ASP A 82 -8.14 -12.76 12.43
N PRO A 83 -8.40 -13.53 13.50
CA PRO A 83 -9.53 -14.46 13.53
C PRO A 83 -10.86 -13.72 13.33
N ALA A 84 -11.65 -14.17 12.36
CA ALA A 84 -13.01 -13.66 12.19
C ALA A 84 -13.81 -13.83 13.48
N LYS A 85 -14.46 -12.75 13.94
CA LYS A 85 -15.45 -12.87 15.01
C LYS A 85 -16.66 -13.61 14.44
N LYS A 86 -17.01 -14.74 15.08
CA LYS A 86 -18.25 -15.47 14.82
C LYS A 86 -19.45 -14.68 15.32
#